data_AF-A0A0F7IK35-F1
#
_entry.id   AF-A0A0F7IK35-F1
#
_cell.length_a   1.000
_cell.length_b   1.000
_cell.length_c   1.000
_cell.angle_alpha   90.00
_cell.angle_beta   90.00
_cell.angle_gamma   90.00
#
_symmetry.space_group_name_H-M   'P 1'
#
loop_
_entity.id
_entity.type
_entity.pdbx_description
1 polymer ?
#
loop_
_entity_poly.entity_id
_entity_poly.type
_entity_poly.pdbx_seq_one_letter_code
_entity_poly.pdbx_strand_id
1 'polypeptide(L)'
;MEYRQRGRLQNFDLILPNIEFRLNIITAEGNRLNFHIIFSDTVDVEDIEDFLNRVKLILSEPGSSSFQGVGCSQRGLIRVGRVYANNENLPEEEALKIGFRQAVVDFAQLLNELENTPGLGGKYLIMIGEDTHGGLSEIPYDQAGHLRTEFYRKCHVIGSSNESTIKFWLGKSEKISIDELIDRFGGCKPCIRGSDAHSFDRLCKPTNNLFTWIKADPTFEGLKQIIYEPEERVRIHEDNPEPRKSIYTLSSIKISNSKISDELEIEEQQIPLNPNLVAVIGGKGSGKTALLDLIANCFEDRCKRNDDKREDKNSFVQRIEDQKPDLTVEISFIGEDVENFSKQLTEEVFFPHSKITYLPQGKIEEYSGDRIKLHEKIKEIIFSNKDVEESGYKEEFEKLSEGIKTIEKEIRDVNSEIHNLEEETRSEIISELEGKKSLKEGELKDKEAKLQELLKKIGDSKEKVEELKKEEDSLRSKHSQLEIMKNTLTSLQNKINELLEINSRINEINSDLTKLDIPVNILP
;
A
#
# COMPACT_ATOMS: atom_id res chain seq x y z
N MET A 1 -5.75 2.30 -48.68
CA MET A 1 -4.78 3.43 -48.58
C MET A 1 -5.01 4.52 -49.62
N GLU A 2 -5.32 4.17 -50.88
CA GLU A 2 -5.56 5.16 -51.96
C GLU A 2 -6.60 6.24 -51.63
N TYR A 3 -7.75 5.88 -51.02
CA TYR A 3 -8.74 6.87 -50.60
C TYR A 3 -8.22 7.88 -49.57
N ARG A 4 -7.31 7.45 -48.67
CA ARG A 4 -6.69 8.32 -47.67
C ARG A 4 -5.70 9.28 -48.32
N GLN A 5 -4.92 8.80 -49.29
CA GLN A 5 -4.04 9.66 -50.11
C GLN A 5 -4.81 10.72 -50.90
N ARG A 6 -6.05 10.40 -51.30
CA ARG A 6 -6.99 11.34 -51.94
C ARG A 6 -7.74 12.24 -50.95
N GLY A 7 -7.34 12.30 -49.69
CA GLY A 7 -7.89 13.20 -48.67
C GLY A 7 -9.16 12.71 -47.95
N ARG A 8 -9.62 11.46 -48.16
CA ARG A 8 -10.73 10.87 -47.38
C ARG A 8 -10.22 10.22 -46.09
N LEU A 9 -11.10 9.92 -45.13
CA LEU A 9 -10.78 9.19 -43.89
C LEU A 9 -9.68 9.85 -43.03
N GLN A 10 -9.53 11.18 -43.08
CA GLN A 10 -8.53 11.91 -42.28
C GLN A 10 -8.87 11.97 -40.79
N ASN A 11 -10.12 11.65 -40.44
CA ASN A 11 -10.63 11.56 -39.08
C ASN A 11 -10.20 10.27 -38.34
N PHE A 12 -9.45 9.39 -38.99
CA PHE A 12 -8.89 8.18 -38.39
C PHE A 12 -7.36 8.31 -38.36
N ASP A 13 -6.77 8.25 -37.18
CA ASP A 13 -5.32 8.32 -37.02
C ASP A 13 -4.64 7.10 -37.65
N LEU A 14 -5.18 5.89 -37.41
CA LEU A 14 -4.65 4.61 -37.87
C LEU A 14 -5.71 3.79 -38.61
N ILE A 15 -5.31 3.15 -39.71
CA ILE A 15 -6.11 2.16 -40.44
C ILE A 15 -5.25 0.93 -40.67
N LEU A 16 -5.68 -0.22 -40.15
CA LEU A 16 -4.98 -1.50 -40.26
C LEU A 16 -5.81 -2.48 -41.10
N PRO A 17 -5.20 -3.25 -42.01
CA PRO A 17 -5.88 -4.36 -42.67
C PRO A 17 -6.19 -5.48 -41.67
N ASN A 18 -7.46 -5.83 -41.53
CA ASN A 18 -7.91 -6.99 -40.74
C ASN A 18 -8.58 -8.00 -41.69
N ILE A 19 -8.08 -9.23 -41.72
CA ILE A 19 -8.66 -10.32 -42.50
C ILE A 19 -9.22 -11.38 -41.55
N GLU A 20 -10.52 -11.62 -41.67
CA GLU A 20 -11.23 -12.70 -40.98
C GLU A 20 -11.22 -13.97 -41.84
N PHE A 21 -10.80 -15.08 -41.24
CA PHE A 21 -10.80 -16.41 -41.81
C PHE A 21 -11.79 -17.30 -41.08
N ARG A 22 -12.54 -18.11 -41.83
CA ARG A 22 -13.33 -19.22 -41.27
C ARG A 22 -12.51 -20.48 -41.28
N LEU A 23 -12.33 -21.09 -40.11
CA LEU A 23 -11.58 -22.32 -39.99
C LEU A 23 -12.44 -23.54 -40.36
N ASN A 24 -11.79 -24.63 -40.73
CA ASN A 24 -12.38 -25.95 -40.98
C ASN A 24 -12.86 -26.64 -39.68
N ILE A 25 -13.19 -25.88 -38.64
CA ILE A 25 -13.62 -26.35 -37.32
C ILE A 25 -15.06 -25.90 -37.10
N ILE A 26 -15.92 -26.86 -36.79
CA ILE A 26 -17.33 -26.64 -36.49
C ILE A 26 -17.50 -26.58 -34.97
N THR A 27 -18.17 -25.54 -34.48
CA THR A 27 -18.48 -25.36 -33.06
C THR A 27 -19.66 -26.24 -32.64
N ALA A 28 -19.92 -26.38 -31.33
CA ALA A 28 -21.07 -27.15 -30.86
C ALA A 28 -22.42 -26.54 -31.32
N GLU A 29 -22.44 -25.24 -31.64
CA GLU A 29 -23.61 -24.54 -32.17
C GLU A 29 -23.77 -24.68 -33.70
N GLY A 30 -22.88 -25.40 -34.37
CA GLY A 30 -22.89 -25.58 -35.83
C GLY A 30 -22.28 -24.41 -36.61
N ASN A 31 -21.71 -23.43 -35.92
CA ASN A 31 -20.98 -22.32 -36.54
C ASN A 31 -19.55 -22.74 -36.89
N ARG A 32 -18.83 -21.88 -37.60
CA ARG A 32 -17.39 -22.06 -37.86
C ARG A 32 -16.59 -21.09 -37.04
N LEU A 33 -15.46 -21.57 -36.54
CA LEU A 33 -14.53 -20.76 -35.76
C LEU A 33 -13.96 -19.63 -36.62
N ASN A 34 -14.12 -18.39 -36.19
CA ASN A 34 -13.59 -17.19 -36.84
C ASN A 34 -12.22 -16.84 -36.27
N PHE A 35 -11.29 -16.49 -37.15
CA PHE A 35 -9.90 -16.23 -36.83
C PHE A 35 -9.42 -14.98 -37.57
N HIS A 36 -8.89 -13.99 -36.85
CA HIS A 36 -8.52 -12.70 -37.41
C HIS A 36 -7.00 -12.53 -37.45
N ILE A 37 -6.51 -12.01 -38.57
CA ILE A 37 -5.13 -11.54 -38.71
C ILE A 37 -5.18 -10.04 -39.02
N ILE A 38 -4.60 -9.25 -38.12
CA ILE A 38 -4.50 -7.79 -38.24
C ILE A 38 -3.07 -7.46 -38.66
N PHE A 39 -2.89 -6.88 -39.83
CA PHE A 39 -1.58 -6.53 -40.38
C PHE A 39 -1.16 -5.11 -40.02
N SER A 40 0.16 -4.89 -39.92
CA SER A 40 0.74 -3.56 -39.86
C SER A 40 0.42 -2.75 -41.12
N ASP A 41 0.28 -1.44 -40.98
CA ASP A 41 0.17 -0.51 -42.10
C ASP A 41 1.47 -0.40 -42.92
N THR A 42 2.56 -1.00 -42.43
CA THR A 42 3.87 -1.11 -43.08
C THR A 42 4.10 -2.43 -43.82
N VAL A 43 3.08 -3.28 -43.95
CA VAL A 43 3.12 -4.48 -44.80
C VAL A 43 2.68 -4.10 -46.21
N ASP A 44 3.43 -4.53 -47.22
CA ASP A 44 3.05 -4.32 -48.61
C ASP A 44 1.85 -5.19 -49.00
N VAL A 45 0.94 -4.63 -49.80
CA VAL A 45 -0.28 -5.34 -50.22
C VAL A 45 0.08 -6.62 -50.99
N GLU A 46 1.15 -6.59 -51.78
CA GLU A 46 1.66 -7.74 -52.53
C GLU A 46 2.07 -8.90 -51.61
N ASP A 47 2.70 -8.62 -50.45
CA ASP A 47 3.05 -9.66 -49.46
C ASP A 47 1.79 -10.31 -48.85
N ILE A 48 0.75 -9.51 -48.58
CA ILE A 48 -0.54 -10.03 -48.09
C ILE A 48 -1.20 -10.89 -49.17
N GLU A 49 -1.20 -10.46 -50.42
CA GLU A 49 -1.76 -11.22 -51.55
C GLU A 49 -0.99 -12.53 -51.79
N ASP A 50 0.34 -12.51 -51.69
CA ASP A 50 1.18 -13.69 -51.80
C ASP A 50 0.88 -14.71 -50.69
N PHE A 51 0.75 -14.24 -49.44
CA PHE A 51 0.29 -15.06 -48.32
C PHE A 51 -1.07 -15.68 -48.60
N LEU A 52 -2.06 -14.86 -48.98
CA LEU A 52 -3.41 -15.33 -49.28
C LEU A 52 -3.43 -16.36 -50.42
N ASN A 53 -2.62 -16.17 -51.47
CA ASN A 53 -2.49 -17.12 -52.57
C ASN A 53 -1.89 -18.48 -52.16
N ARG A 54 -1.04 -18.50 -51.13
CA ARG A 54 -0.46 -19.72 -50.57
C ARG A 54 -1.45 -20.46 -49.67
N VAL A 55 -2.25 -19.74 -48.88
CA VAL A 55 -3.34 -20.30 -48.07
C VAL A 55 -4.34 -21.02 -48.98
N LYS A 56 -4.62 -22.29 -48.70
CA LYS A 56 -5.49 -23.12 -49.55
C LYS A 56 -6.89 -23.13 -48.98
N LEU A 57 -7.85 -22.83 -49.85
CA LEU A 57 -9.27 -22.92 -49.54
C LEU A 57 -9.73 -24.38 -49.60
N ILE A 58 -10.58 -24.73 -48.65
CA ILE A 58 -11.28 -26.00 -48.53
C ILE A 58 -12.79 -25.71 -48.62
N LEU A 59 -13.58 -26.68 -49.08
CA LEU A 59 -15.04 -26.61 -49.02
C LEU A 59 -15.55 -26.91 -47.59
N SER A 60 -16.66 -26.29 -47.22
CA SER A 60 -17.32 -26.47 -45.93
C SER A 60 -17.93 -27.88 -45.74
N GLU A 61 -18.03 -28.72 -46.76
CA GLU A 61 -18.70 -30.02 -46.67
C GLU A 61 -17.77 -31.16 -46.17
N PRO A 62 -18.20 -31.99 -45.20
CA PRO A 62 -17.42 -33.15 -44.77
C PRO A 62 -17.21 -34.16 -45.91
N GLY A 63 -15.97 -34.55 -46.19
CA GLY A 63 -15.65 -35.56 -47.19
C GLY A 63 -15.48 -35.03 -48.63
N SER A 64 -15.57 -33.72 -48.85
CA SER A 64 -15.19 -33.09 -50.12
C SER A 64 -13.66 -33.04 -50.26
N SER A 65 -13.03 -34.19 -50.41
CA SER A 65 -11.61 -34.34 -50.74
C SER A 65 -11.26 -33.81 -52.14
N SER A 66 -12.27 -33.40 -52.92
CA SER A 66 -12.16 -32.97 -54.32
C SER A 66 -11.86 -31.47 -54.53
N PHE A 67 -11.92 -30.64 -53.49
CA PHE A 67 -11.55 -29.22 -53.58
C PHE A 67 -10.28 -28.95 -52.79
N GLN A 68 -9.14 -29.32 -53.37
CA GLN A 68 -7.82 -28.99 -52.84
C GLN A 68 -7.06 -28.09 -53.80
N GLY A 69 -6.35 -27.10 -53.25
CA GLY A 69 -5.26 -26.42 -53.96
C GLY A 69 -5.57 -25.07 -54.59
N VAL A 70 -6.73 -24.46 -54.33
CA VAL A 70 -7.01 -23.09 -54.80
C VAL A 70 -6.62 -22.08 -53.73
N GLY A 71 -5.79 -21.09 -54.09
CA GLY A 71 -5.38 -20.03 -53.17
C GLY A 71 -6.56 -19.16 -52.72
N CYS A 72 -6.44 -18.53 -51.55
CA CYS A 72 -7.39 -17.55 -51.00
C CYS A 72 -7.39 -16.25 -51.83
N SER A 73 -7.91 -16.33 -53.05
CA SER A 73 -8.00 -15.21 -53.98
C SER A 73 -9.45 -15.03 -54.42
N GLN A 74 -9.79 -13.88 -55.03
CA GLN A 74 -11.11 -13.69 -55.63
C GLN A 74 -11.47 -14.80 -56.63
N ARG A 75 -10.51 -15.20 -57.49
CA ARG A 75 -10.68 -16.33 -58.40
C ARG A 75 -10.92 -17.64 -57.65
N GLY A 76 -10.23 -17.83 -56.53
CA GLY A 76 -10.40 -18.99 -55.66
C GLY A 76 -11.79 -19.07 -55.03
N LEU A 77 -12.28 -17.95 -54.48
CA LEU A 77 -13.61 -17.84 -53.89
C LEU A 77 -14.72 -18.06 -54.93
N ILE A 78 -14.59 -17.51 -56.14
CA ILE A 78 -15.54 -17.77 -57.25
C ILE A 78 -15.56 -19.27 -57.57
N ARG A 79 -14.39 -19.91 -57.62
CA ARG A 79 -14.30 -21.36 -57.88
C ARG A 79 -14.93 -22.17 -56.75
N VAL A 80 -14.73 -21.80 -55.49
CA VAL A 80 -15.43 -22.40 -54.34
C VAL A 80 -16.93 -22.30 -54.55
N GLY A 81 -17.46 -21.11 -54.87
CA GLY A 81 -18.89 -20.90 -55.03
C GLY A 81 -19.50 -21.70 -56.16
N ARG A 82 -18.83 -21.78 -57.32
CA ARG A 82 -19.29 -22.58 -58.47
C ARG A 82 -19.32 -24.08 -58.17
N VAL A 83 -18.28 -24.60 -57.51
CA VAL A 83 -18.23 -26.01 -57.13
C VAL A 83 -19.31 -26.32 -56.09
N TYR A 84 -19.45 -25.46 -55.07
CA TYR A 84 -20.49 -25.63 -54.06
C TYR A 84 -21.91 -25.59 -54.64
N ALA A 85 -22.17 -24.67 -55.57
CA ALA A 85 -23.46 -24.57 -56.26
C ALA A 85 -23.67 -25.65 -57.34
N ASN A 86 -22.66 -26.49 -57.59
CA ASN A 86 -22.62 -27.45 -58.70
C ASN A 86 -22.99 -26.79 -60.05
N ASN A 87 -22.48 -25.58 -60.31
CA ASN A 87 -22.77 -24.79 -61.50
C ASN A 87 -21.53 -23.99 -61.94
N GLU A 88 -20.80 -24.48 -62.94
CA GLU A 88 -19.60 -23.81 -63.47
C GLU A 88 -19.88 -22.49 -64.17
N ASN A 89 -21.11 -22.29 -64.66
CA ASN A 89 -21.53 -21.08 -65.38
C ASN A 89 -22.18 -20.05 -64.46
N LEU A 90 -22.16 -20.25 -63.13
CA LEU A 90 -22.71 -19.30 -62.18
C LEU A 90 -22.05 -17.92 -62.36
N PRO A 91 -22.84 -16.82 -62.41
CA PRO A 91 -22.31 -15.47 -62.50
C PRO A 91 -21.28 -15.19 -61.40
N GLU A 92 -20.21 -14.47 -61.73
CA GLU A 92 -19.08 -14.28 -60.81
C GLU A 92 -19.48 -13.64 -59.49
N GLU A 93 -20.37 -12.65 -59.50
CA GLU A 93 -20.81 -11.98 -58.27
C GLU A 93 -21.56 -12.94 -57.33
N GLU A 94 -22.42 -13.80 -57.88
CA GLU A 94 -23.18 -14.78 -57.12
C GLU A 94 -22.26 -15.89 -56.61
N ALA A 95 -21.38 -16.40 -57.47
CA ALA A 95 -20.34 -17.35 -57.10
C ALA A 95 -19.42 -16.81 -56.00
N LEU A 96 -19.03 -15.54 -56.07
CA LEU A 96 -18.19 -14.90 -55.06
C LEU A 96 -18.91 -14.83 -53.70
N LYS A 97 -20.20 -14.46 -53.67
CA LYS A 97 -21.01 -14.44 -52.44
C LYS A 97 -21.12 -15.83 -51.81
N ILE A 98 -21.33 -16.88 -52.61
CA ILE A 98 -21.33 -18.28 -52.11
C ILE A 98 -19.93 -18.65 -51.64
N GLY A 99 -18.89 -18.27 -52.37
CA GLY A 99 -17.48 -18.46 -52.01
C GLY A 99 -17.16 -17.93 -50.62
N PHE A 100 -17.50 -16.67 -50.32
CA PHE A 100 -17.33 -16.10 -48.98
C PHE A 100 -18.09 -16.83 -47.87
N ARG A 101 -19.21 -17.48 -48.19
CA ARG A 101 -20.01 -18.25 -47.23
C ARG A 101 -19.40 -19.63 -46.94
N GLN A 102 -18.84 -20.26 -47.97
CA GLN A 102 -18.49 -21.69 -47.95
C GLN A 102 -16.99 -21.97 -47.89
N ALA A 103 -16.15 -20.99 -48.20
CA ALA A 103 -14.70 -21.15 -48.12
C ALA A 103 -14.26 -21.25 -46.66
N VAL A 104 -13.44 -22.26 -46.37
CA VAL A 104 -12.78 -22.43 -45.08
C VAL A 104 -11.30 -22.71 -45.26
N VAL A 105 -10.51 -22.52 -44.23
CA VAL A 105 -9.06 -22.77 -44.23
C VAL A 105 -8.66 -23.68 -43.09
N ASP A 106 -7.57 -24.42 -43.27
CA ASP A 106 -6.96 -25.19 -42.20
C ASP A 106 -6.08 -24.30 -41.30
N PHE A 107 -6.19 -24.47 -39.98
CA PHE A 107 -5.49 -23.63 -39.02
C PHE A 107 -3.96 -23.79 -39.07
N ALA A 108 -3.47 -25.03 -39.09
CA ALA A 108 -2.03 -25.31 -39.10
C ALA A 108 -1.41 -24.80 -40.40
N GLN A 109 -2.11 -25.00 -41.52
CA GLN A 109 -1.69 -24.45 -42.80
C GLN A 109 -1.66 -22.92 -42.78
N LEU A 110 -2.72 -22.27 -42.29
CA LEU A 110 -2.80 -20.81 -42.23
C LEU A 110 -1.63 -20.21 -41.45
N LEU A 111 -1.33 -20.76 -40.27
CA LEU A 111 -0.19 -20.33 -39.46
C LEU A 111 1.15 -20.58 -40.16
N ASN A 112 1.32 -21.76 -40.77
CA ASN A 112 2.55 -22.07 -41.48
C ASN A 112 2.81 -21.10 -42.64
N GLU A 113 1.79 -20.76 -43.44
CA GLU A 113 1.97 -19.78 -44.52
C GLU A 113 2.20 -18.37 -43.97
N LEU A 114 1.57 -18.00 -42.86
CA LEU A 114 1.76 -16.69 -42.22
C LEU A 114 3.20 -16.53 -41.69
N GLU A 115 3.73 -17.56 -41.04
CA GLU A 115 5.09 -17.57 -40.47
C GLU A 115 6.18 -17.63 -41.57
N ASN A 116 5.90 -18.30 -42.70
CA ASN A 116 6.89 -18.51 -43.78
C ASN A 116 6.81 -17.49 -44.92
N THR A 117 5.79 -16.63 -44.97
CA THR A 117 5.71 -15.58 -46.00
C THR A 117 6.70 -14.46 -45.65
N PRO A 118 7.67 -14.15 -46.53
CA PRO A 118 8.58 -13.04 -46.33
C PRO A 118 7.84 -11.71 -46.12
N GLY A 119 8.43 -10.80 -45.33
CA GLY A 119 7.85 -9.47 -45.11
C GLY A 119 6.78 -9.39 -44.02
N LEU A 120 6.15 -10.51 -43.63
CA LEU A 120 5.08 -10.54 -42.61
C LEU A 120 5.59 -10.71 -41.17
N GLY A 121 6.80 -11.26 -40.98
CA GLY A 121 7.35 -11.58 -39.66
C GLY A 121 7.30 -10.40 -38.68
N GLY A 122 6.60 -10.57 -37.55
CA GLY A 122 6.44 -9.54 -36.52
C GLY A 122 5.57 -8.35 -36.92
N LYS A 123 4.94 -8.37 -38.10
CA LYS A 123 4.09 -7.30 -38.64
C LYS A 123 2.60 -7.66 -38.68
N TYR A 124 2.18 -8.59 -37.82
CA TYR A 124 0.76 -8.95 -37.65
C TYR A 124 0.42 -9.24 -36.19
N LEU A 125 -0.87 -9.14 -35.86
CA LEU A 125 -1.46 -9.63 -34.63
C LEU A 125 -2.53 -10.68 -34.97
N ILE A 126 -2.65 -11.67 -34.11
CA ILE A 126 -3.65 -12.74 -34.24
C ILE A 126 -4.70 -12.51 -33.18
N MET A 127 -5.96 -12.40 -33.59
CA MET A 127 -7.09 -12.26 -32.71
C MET A 127 -8.07 -13.41 -32.92
N ILE A 128 -8.59 -13.97 -31.84
CA ILE A 128 -9.65 -14.98 -31.90
C ILE A 128 -10.87 -14.48 -31.12
N GLY A 129 -12.05 -14.58 -31.71
CA GLY A 129 -13.29 -14.28 -30.98
C GLY A 129 -13.54 -15.33 -29.90
N GLU A 130 -13.78 -14.92 -28.66
CA GLU A 130 -14.13 -15.85 -27.58
C GLU A 130 -15.65 -16.05 -27.55
N ASP A 131 -16.38 -14.99 -27.21
CA ASP A 131 -17.84 -14.89 -27.08
C ASP A 131 -18.43 -14.08 -28.24
N THR A 132 -18.15 -14.55 -29.45
CA THR A 132 -18.69 -14.03 -30.72
C THR A 132 -19.42 -15.15 -31.45
N HIS A 133 -20.21 -14.82 -32.47
CA HIS A 133 -20.68 -15.82 -33.42
C HIS A 133 -19.48 -16.55 -34.06
N GLY A 134 -19.44 -17.87 -33.95
CA GLY A 134 -18.27 -18.65 -34.36
C GLY A 134 -17.06 -18.42 -33.45
N GLY A 135 -17.30 -18.16 -32.16
CA GLY A 135 -16.27 -17.93 -31.15
C GLY A 135 -15.73 -19.21 -30.53
N LEU A 136 -14.57 -19.13 -29.91
CA LEU A 136 -13.90 -20.28 -29.30
C LEU A 136 -14.65 -20.84 -28.07
N SER A 137 -15.49 -20.03 -27.41
CA SER A 137 -16.31 -20.50 -26.29
C SER A 137 -17.39 -21.51 -26.71
N GLU A 138 -17.80 -21.49 -27.98
CA GLU A 138 -18.75 -22.46 -28.55
C GLU A 138 -18.12 -23.85 -28.76
N ILE A 139 -16.82 -24.02 -28.52
CA ILE A 139 -16.13 -25.32 -28.53
C ILE A 139 -16.02 -25.85 -27.09
N PRO A 140 -16.65 -27.00 -26.76
CA PRO A 140 -16.57 -27.57 -25.42
C PRO A 140 -15.13 -27.91 -25.02
N TYR A 141 -14.70 -27.40 -23.85
CA TYR A 141 -13.32 -27.57 -23.38
C TYR A 141 -13.02 -29.02 -22.94
N ASP A 142 -14.02 -29.74 -22.43
CA ASP A 142 -13.93 -31.13 -22.00
C ASP A 142 -13.61 -32.10 -23.15
N GLN A 143 -14.05 -31.80 -24.37
CA GLN A 143 -13.87 -32.65 -25.55
C GLN A 143 -12.70 -32.21 -26.44
N ALA A 144 -12.37 -30.91 -26.44
CA ALA A 144 -11.38 -30.31 -27.33
C ALA A 144 -10.38 -29.39 -26.60
N GLY A 145 -10.09 -29.67 -25.32
CA GLY A 145 -9.24 -28.82 -24.47
C GLY A 145 -7.83 -28.60 -25.03
N HIS A 146 -7.23 -29.63 -25.65
CA HIS A 146 -5.94 -29.50 -26.33
C HIS A 146 -6.00 -28.51 -27.51
N LEU A 147 -7.05 -28.61 -28.34
CA LEU A 147 -7.27 -27.73 -29.48
C LEU A 147 -7.49 -26.28 -29.04
N ARG A 148 -8.34 -26.04 -28.04
CA ARG A 148 -8.52 -24.68 -27.48
C ARG A 148 -7.23 -24.11 -26.92
N THR A 149 -6.45 -24.94 -26.22
CA THR A 149 -5.15 -24.53 -25.67
C THR A 149 -4.18 -24.14 -26.79
N GLU A 150 -4.17 -24.86 -27.91
CA GLU A 150 -3.35 -24.52 -29.07
C GLU A 150 -3.74 -23.15 -29.67
N PHE A 151 -5.04 -22.90 -29.86
CA PHE A 151 -5.53 -21.59 -30.31
C PHE A 151 -5.09 -20.47 -29.38
N TYR A 152 -5.29 -20.65 -28.07
CA TYR A 152 -4.88 -19.65 -27.09
C TYR A 152 -3.38 -19.40 -27.11
N ARG A 153 -2.54 -20.44 -27.24
CA ARG A 153 -1.09 -20.26 -27.34
C ARG A 153 -0.66 -19.49 -28.58
N LYS A 154 -1.39 -19.63 -29.68
CA LYS A 154 -1.06 -19.00 -30.97
C LYS A 154 -1.72 -17.63 -31.17
N CYS A 155 -2.76 -17.29 -30.40
CA CYS A 155 -3.39 -15.98 -30.48
C CYS A 155 -2.68 -14.94 -29.60
N HIS A 156 -2.67 -13.70 -30.07
CA HIS A 156 -2.13 -12.55 -29.35
C HIS A 156 -3.22 -11.80 -28.58
N VAL A 157 -4.44 -11.81 -29.11
CA VAL A 157 -5.57 -11.01 -28.60
C VAL A 157 -6.84 -11.85 -28.53
N ILE A 158 -7.64 -11.63 -27.49
CA ILE A 158 -8.94 -12.26 -27.30
C ILE A 158 -10.04 -11.27 -27.70
N GLY A 159 -10.97 -11.72 -28.54
CA GLY A 159 -12.13 -10.93 -28.96
C GLY A 159 -13.27 -11.10 -27.97
N SER A 160 -13.37 -10.22 -26.97
CA SER A 160 -14.41 -10.26 -25.95
C SER A 160 -14.62 -8.90 -25.29
N SER A 161 -15.87 -8.60 -24.92
CA SER A 161 -16.24 -7.50 -24.03
C SER A 161 -16.81 -7.99 -22.70
N ASN A 162 -16.78 -9.30 -22.44
CA ASN A 162 -17.33 -9.89 -21.23
C ASN A 162 -16.36 -9.71 -20.06
N GLU A 163 -16.84 -9.11 -18.96
CA GLU A 163 -16.02 -8.80 -17.78
C GLU A 163 -15.37 -10.04 -17.16
N SER A 164 -16.05 -11.19 -17.15
CA SER A 164 -15.48 -12.43 -16.60
C SER A 164 -14.37 -13.00 -17.49
N THR A 165 -14.50 -12.88 -18.81
CA THR A 165 -13.46 -13.25 -19.79
C THR A 165 -12.25 -12.33 -19.63
N ILE A 166 -12.48 -11.02 -19.50
CA ILE A 166 -11.42 -10.02 -19.26
C ILE A 166 -10.67 -10.37 -17.97
N LYS A 167 -11.38 -10.57 -16.85
CA LYS A 167 -10.76 -10.94 -15.56
C LYS A 167 -9.98 -12.25 -15.64
N PHE A 168 -10.48 -13.24 -16.37
CA PHE A 168 -9.76 -14.50 -16.60
C PHE A 168 -8.43 -14.27 -17.30
N TRP A 169 -8.42 -13.56 -18.43
CA TRP A 169 -7.20 -13.33 -19.22
C TRP A 169 -6.20 -12.37 -18.59
N LEU A 170 -6.64 -11.58 -17.60
CA LEU A 170 -5.76 -10.75 -16.76
C LEU A 170 -5.24 -11.48 -15.51
N GLY A 171 -5.62 -12.74 -15.26
CA GLY A 171 -5.23 -13.47 -14.06
C GLY A 171 -5.88 -12.93 -12.77
N LYS A 172 -7.03 -12.27 -12.91
CA LYS A 172 -7.83 -11.66 -11.81
C LYS A 172 -9.10 -12.44 -11.51
N SER A 173 -9.19 -13.66 -12.02
CA SER A 173 -10.30 -14.57 -11.78
C SER A 173 -9.89 -15.59 -10.72
N GLU A 174 -10.83 -16.01 -9.85
CA GLU A 174 -10.61 -17.09 -8.90
C GLU A 174 -10.33 -18.45 -9.59
N LYS A 175 -10.61 -18.55 -10.90
CA LYS A 175 -10.47 -19.78 -11.68
C LYS A 175 -9.06 -20.05 -12.19
N ILE A 176 -8.18 -19.05 -12.23
CA ILE A 176 -6.83 -19.20 -12.80
C ILE A 176 -5.86 -18.18 -12.22
N SER A 177 -4.66 -18.64 -11.87
CA SER A 177 -3.54 -17.79 -11.48
C SER A 177 -2.74 -17.28 -12.70
N ILE A 178 -1.93 -16.24 -12.50
CA ILE A 178 -1.02 -15.73 -13.54
C ILE A 178 -0.03 -16.81 -13.97
N ASP A 179 0.52 -17.57 -13.04
CA ASP A 179 1.47 -18.64 -13.34
C ASP A 179 0.84 -19.74 -14.22
N GLU A 180 -0.42 -20.10 -13.95
CA GLU A 180 -1.16 -21.05 -14.79
C GLU A 180 -1.48 -20.49 -16.18
N LEU A 181 -1.76 -19.19 -16.31
CA LEU A 181 -1.93 -18.54 -17.61
C LEU A 181 -0.64 -18.60 -18.44
N ILE A 182 0.50 -18.34 -17.79
CA ILE A 182 1.82 -18.42 -18.42
C ILE A 182 2.11 -19.85 -18.87
N ASP A 183 1.98 -20.82 -17.95
CA ASP A 183 2.28 -22.22 -18.23
C ASP A 183 1.39 -22.79 -19.33
N ARG A 184 0.07 -22.56 -19.27
CA ARG A 184 -0.91 -23.19 -20.16
C ARG A 184 -1.10 -22.46 -21.47
N PHE A 185 -1.11 -21.13 -21.46
CA PHE A 185 -1.57 -20.31 -22.60
C PHE A 185 -0.52 -19.30 -23.10
N GLY A 186 0.68 -19.28 -22.50
CA GLY A 186 1.75 -18.38 -22.87
C GLY A 186 1.62 -16.97 -22.27
N GLY A 187 0.72 -16.78 -21.30
CA GLY A 187 0.61 -15.54 -20.51
C GLY A 187 -0.78 -14.91 -20.53
N CYS A 188 -0.88 -13.76 -19.84
CA CYS A 188 -2.06 -12.91 -19.87
C CYS A 188 -2.31 -12.38 -21.29
N LYS A 189 -3.58 -12.16 -21.65
CA LYS A 189 -3.95 -11.66 -22.98
C LYS A 189 -4.89 -10.47 -22.91
N PRO A 190 -4.72 -9.47 -23.78
CA PRO A 190 -5.65 -8.37 -23.91
C PRO A 190 -6.96 -8.86 -24.51
N CYS A 191 -8.07 -8.32 -24.01
CA CYS A 191 -9.38 -8.50 -24.61
C CYS A 191 -9.76 -7.22 -25.36
N ILE A 192 -10.13 -7.32 -26.64
CA ILE A 192 -10.62 -6.19 -27.44
C ILE A 192 -11.97 -6.52 -28.05
N ARG A 193 -12.78 -5.50 -28.34
CA ARG A 193 -14.01 -5.63 -29.10
C ARG A 193 -14.18 -4.47 -30.08
N GLY A 194 -14.47 -4.81 -31.33
CA GLY A 194 -14.87 -3.83 -32.35
C GLY A 194 -16.39 -3.64 -32.41
N SER A 195 -16.85 -2.68 -33.22
CA SER A 195 -18.29 -2.46 -33.44
C SER A 195 -18.96 -3.51 -34.32
N ASP A 196 -18.17 -4.37 -34.98
CA ASP A 196 -18.64 -5.41 -35.92
C ASP A 196 -19.72 -4.89 -36.89
N ALA A 197 -19.41 -3.75 -37.50
CA ALA A 197 -20.40 -2.97 -38.26
C ALA A 197 -20.63 -3.58 -39.65
N HIS A 198 -21.85 -4.03 -39.91
CA HIS A 198 -22.31 -4.45 -41.25
C HIS A 198 -23.01 -3.33 -42.03
N SER A 199 -22.97 -2.11 -41.52
CA SER A 199 -23.58 -0.93 -42.12
C SER A 199 -22.92 0.36 -41.60
N PHE A 200 -22.97 1.42 -42.40
CA PHE A 200 -22.32 2.69 -42.06
C PHE A 200 -22.91 3.36 -40.80
N ASP A 201 -24.19 3.16 -40.52
CA ASP A 201 -24.86 3.72 -39.33
C ASP A 201 -24.38 3.08 -38.01
N ARG A 202 -23.81 1.88 -38.07
CA ARG A 202 -23.23 1.13 -36.94
C ARG A 202 -21.71 1.27 -36.83
N LEU A 203 -21.06 1.92 -37.80
CA LEU A 203 -19.61 2.12 -37.78
C LEU A 203 -19.21 2.92 -36.53
N CYS A 204 -18.20 2.43 -35.80
CA CYS A 204 -17.72 3.03 -34.54
C CYS A 204 -18.77 3.09 -33.42
N LYS A 205 -19.85 2.28 -33.48
CA LYS A 205 -20.86 2.17 -32.42
C LYS A 205 -20.89 0.75 -31.86
N PRO A 206 -20.06 0.44 -30.85
CA PRO A 206 -20.05 -0.88 -30.24
C PRO A 206 -21.36 -1.16 -29.49
N THR A 207 -21.70 -2.43 -29.35
CA THR A 207 -22.86 -2.88 -28.56
C THR A 207 -22.76 -2.35 -27.12
N ASN A 208 -23.87 -1.83 -26.59
CA ASN A 208 -23.95 -1.24 -25.25
C ASN A 208 -22.97 -0.08 -25.00
N ASN A 209 -22.53 0.62 -26.06
CA ASN A 209 -21.50 1.66 -25.99
C ASN A 209 -20.19 1.21 -25.34
N LEU A 210 -19.89 -0.10 -25.33
CA LEU A 210 -18.64 -0.60 -24.73
C LEU A 210 -17.47 -0.38 -25.69
N PHE A 211 -16.82 0.78 -25.59
CA PHE A 211 -15.65 1.12 -26.38
C PHE A 211 -14.40 0.40 -25.86
N THR A 212 -13.54 -0.04 -26.77
CA THR A 212 -12.19 -0.51 -26.44
C THR A 212 -11.24 0.68 -26.41
N TRP A 213 -10.90 1.14 -25.21
CA TRP A 213 -9.90 2.16 -24.97
C TRP A 213 -8.51 1.53 -24.92
N ILE A 214 -7.60 2.03 -25.76
CA ILE A 214 -6.22 1.56 -25.86
C ILE A 214 -5.27 2.70 -25.53
N LYS A 215 -4.41 2.48 -24.53
CA LYS A 215 -3.37 3.43 -24.12
C LYS A 215 -2.09 3.20 -24.93
N ALA A 216 -2.02 3.81 -26.11
CA ALA A 216 -0.86 3.78 -26.98
C ALA A 216 -0.91 4.90 -28.02
N ASP A 217 0.22 5.16 -28.67
CA ASP A 217 0.23 5.96 -29.91
C ASP A 217 -0.57 5.22 -30.98
N PRO A 218 -1.31 5.93 -31.86
CA PRO A 218 -2.12 5.33 -32.92
C PRO A 218 -1.23 4.84 -34.08
N THR A 219 -0.37 3.87 -33.78
CA THR A 219 0.51 3.17 -34.72
C THR A 219 0.38 1.66 -34.48
N PHE A 220 0.80 0.84 -35.45
CA PHE A 220 0.80 -0.61 -35.24
C PHE A 220 1.72 -1.04 -34.08
N GLU A 221 2.90 -0.44 -33.93
CA GLU A 221 3.80 -0.71 -32.79
C GLU A 221 3.18 -0.29 -31.46
N GLY A 222 2.46 0.84 -31.43
CA GLY A 222 1.66 1.25 -30.28
C GLY A 222 0.58 0.22 -29.95
N LEU A 223 -0.17 -0.25 -30.96
CA LEU A 223 -1.17 -1.30 -30.78
C LEU A 223 -0.54 -2.58 -30.23
N LYS A 224 0.63 -3.03 -30.73
CA LYS A 224 1.30 -4.23 -30.20
C LYS A 224 1.57 -4.17 -28.70
N GLN A 225 1.74 -2.99 -28.11
CA GLN A 225 2.02 -2.86 -26.67
C GLN A 225 0.95 -3.53 -25.79
N ILE A 226 -0.29 -3.67 -26.28
CA ILE A 226 -1.38 -4.32 -25.54
C ILE A 226 -1.09 -5.78 -25.18
N ILE A 227 -0.21 -6.47 -25.92
CA ILE A 227 0.10 -7.88 -25.65
C ILE A 227 1.13 -8.03 -24.51
N TYR A 228 1.89 -6.97 -24.21
CA TYR A 228 2.88 -6.97 -23.13
C TYR A 228 2.29 -6.48 -21.81
N GLU A 229 1.40 -5.49 -21.86
CA GLU A 229 0.80 -4.85 -20.69
C GLU A 229 -0.74 -4.79 -20.81
N PRO A 230 -1.43 -5.94 -20.92
CA PRO A 230 -2.85 -5.99 -21.26
C PRO A 230 -3.74 -5.29 -20.24
N GLU A 231 -3.43 -5.41 -18.95
CA GLU A 231 -4.20 -4.77 -17.89
C GLU A 231 -4.09 -3.24 -17.93
N GLU A 232 -2.89 -2.72 -18.13
CA GLU A 232 -2.59 -1.28 -18.02
C GLU A 232 -2.96 -0.52 -19.30
N ARG A 233 -3.08 -1.23 -20.43
CA ARG A 233 -3.27 -0.61 -21.74
C ARG A 233 -4.64 -0.81 -22.36
N VAL A 234 -5.42 -1.79 -21.91
CA VAL A 234 -6.74 -2.06 -22.50
C VAL A 234 -7.83 -1.96 -21.45
N ARG A 235 -8.84 -1.15 -21.76
CA ARG A 235 -10.07 -1.02 -20.97
C ARG A 235 -11.27 -1.03 -21.90
N ILE A 236 -12.24 -1.89 -21.59
CA ILE A 236 -13.53 -1.92 -22.27
C ILE A 236 -14.53 -1.23 -21.37
N HIS A 237 -15.00 -0.05 -21.79
CA HIS A 237 -15.82 0.82 -20.95
C HIS A 237 -16.61 1.82 -21.81
N GLU A 238 -17.72 2.34 -21.29
CA GLU A 238 -18.53 3.36 -21.97
C GLU A 238 -17.79 4.70 -22.05
N ASP A 239 -17.31 5.19 -20.91
CA ASP A 239 -16.54 6.44 -20.82
C ASP A 239 -15.03 6.22 -20.92
N ASN A 240 -14.30 7.28 -21.30
CA ASN A 240 -12.84 7.32 -21.28
C ASN A 240 -12.34 6.96 -19.86
N PRO A 241 -11.51 5.90 -19.70
CA PRO A 241 -11.01 5.48 -18.41
C PRO A 241 -9.95 6.43 -17.81
N GLU A 242 -9.44 7.39 -18.58
CA GLU A 242 -8.45 8.34 -18.09
C GLU A 242 -9.05 9.29 -17.04
N PRO A 243 -8.48 9.38 -15.83
CA PRO A 243 -8.94 10.33 -14.82
C PRO A 243 -8.92 11.76 -15.33
N ARG A 244 -9.86 12.59 -14.87
CA ARG A 244 -9.85 14.03 -15.19
C ARG A 244 -8.56 14.66 -14.71
N LYS A 245 -7.91 15.41 -15.60
CA LYS A 245 -6.69 16.15 -15.32
C LYS A 245 -7.00 17.64 -15.22
N SER A 246 -6.13 18.34 -14.51
CA SER A 246 -6.18 19.81 -14.47
C SER A 246 -6.00 20.35 -15.89
N ILE A 247 -6.82 21.34 -16.27
CA ILE A 247 -6.65 22.05 -17.54
C ILE A 247 -5.27 22.71 -17.68
N TYR A 248 -4.57 22.92 -16.55
CA TYR A 248 -3.21 23.46 -16.47
C TYR A 248 -2.11 22.38 -16.50
N THR A 249 -2.43 21.14 -16.86
CA THR A 249 -1.40 20.13 -17.16
C THR A 249 -0.68 20.52 -18.45
N LEU A 250 0.66 20.46 -18.45
CA LEU A 250 1.48 20.82 -19.60
C LEU A 250 1.23 19.87 -20.79
N SER A 251 1.07 20.43 -21.97
CA SER A 251 0.91 19.71 -23.24
C SER A 251 2.12 19.84 -24.15
N SER A 252 2.85 20.95 -24.09
CA SER A 252 4.11 21.11 -24.82
C SER A 252 5.00 22.18 -24.20
N ILE A 253 6.28 22.13 -24.55
CA ILE A 253 7.28 23.17 -24.25
C ILE A 253 7.94 23.55 -25.56
N LYS A 254 8.10 24.84 -25.81
CA LYS A 254 8.88 25.36 -26.93
C LYS A 254 10.03 26.20 -26.40
N ILE A 255 11.23 25.90 -26.87
CA ILE A 255 12.45 26.65 -26.59
C ILE A 255 12.85 27.38 -27.87
N SER A 256 13.10 28.68 -27.77
CA SER A 256 13.47 29.53 -28.91
C SER A 256 14.53 30.55 -28.51
N ASN A 257 15.23 31.11 -29.51
CA ASN A 257 16.34 32.05 -29.33
C ASN A 257 17.44 31.47 -28.43
N SER A 258 17.88 30.26 -28.76
CA SER A 258 18.56 29.37 -27.82
C SER A 258 20.06 29.61 -27.62
N LYS A 259 20.60 30.67 -28.21
CA LYS A 259 22.00 31.07 -28.04
C LYS A 259 22.20 31.71 -26.67
N ILE A 260 22.93 31.03 -25.79
CA ILE A 260 23.21 31.50 -24.43
C ILE A 260 24.55 32.24 -24.40
N SER A 261 25.57 31.67 -25.02
CA SER A 261 26.89 32.28 -25.21
C SER A 261 27.54 31.78 -26.51
N ASP A 262 28.80 32.17 -26.78
CA ASP A 262 29.53 31.64 -27.94
C ASP A 262 29.95 30.16 -27.77
N GLU A 263 29.87 29.62 -26.56
CA GLU A 263 30.27 28.24 -26.23
C GLU A 263 29.08 27.36 -25.80
N LEU A 264 27.89 27.94 -25.59
CA LEU A 264 26.72 27.25 -25.07
C LEU A 264 25.45 27.65 -25.82
N GLU A 265 24.79 26.65 -26.40
CA GLU A 265 23.52 26.77 -27.11
C GLU A 265 22.62 25.60 -26.71
N ILE A 266 21.32 25.83 -26.69
CA ILE A 266 20.30 24.79 -26.57
C ILE A 266 19.69 24.57 -27.96
N GLU A 267 19.29 23.37 -28.33
CA GLU A 267 18.59 23.19 -29.60
C GLU A 267 17.19 23.82 -29.52
N GLU A 268 16.85 24.70 -30.48
CA GLU A 268 15.48 25.21 -30.63
C GLU A 268 14.55 24.07 -31.03
N GLN A 269 13.55 23.81 -30.20
CA GLN A 269 12.66 22.68 -30.42
C GLN A 269 11.32 22.90 -29.72
N GLN A 270 10.30 22.25 -30.26
CA GLN A 270 9.01 22.07 -29.60
C GLN A 270 8.91 20.61 -29.15
N ILE A 271 8.78 20.42 -27.84
CA ILE A 271 8.71 19.13 -27.18
C ILE A 271 7.25 18.90 -26.78
N PRO A 272 6.52 17.99 -27.44
CA PRO A 272 5.21 17.56 -26.96
C PRO A 272 5.38 16.75 -25.66
N LEU A 273 4.48 16.97 -24.71
CA LEU A 273 4.47 16.27 -23.42
C LEU A 273 3.22 15.42 -23.30
N ASN A 274 3.38 14.19 -22.82
CA ASN A 274 2.23 13.40 -22.43
C ASN A 274 1.68 13.95 -21.09
N PRO A 275 0.36 13.99 -20.91
CA PRO A 275 -0.25 14.54 -19.69
C PRO A 275 -0.11 13.60 -18.48
N ASN A 276 0.66 12.52 -18.61
CA ASN A 276 0.92 11.54 -17.57
C ASN A 276 2.39 11.68 -17.14
N LEU A 277 3.07 10.57 -16.86
CA LEU A 277 4.48 10.56 -16.53
C LEU A 277 5.33 10.77 -17.81
N VAL A 278 6.12 11.84 -17.83
CA VAL A 278 7.18 12.08 -18.82
C VAL A 278 8.51 11.66 -18.22
N ALA A 279 9.21 10.72 -18.84
CA ALA A 279 10.56 10.32 -18.44
C ALA A 279 11.61 10.91 -19.38
N VAL A 280 12.50 11.76 -18.87
CA VAL A 280 13.59 12.38 -19.64
C VAL A 280 14.92 11.68 -19.33
N ILE A 281 15.50 11.01 -20.33
CA ILE A 281 16.74 10.23 -20.19
C ILE A 281 17.89 10.83 -21.01
N GLY A 282 19.14 10.54 -20.64
CA GLY A 282 20.32 11.01 -21.37
C GLY A 282 21.61 10.94 -20.55
N GLY A 283 22.76 11.16 -21.19
CA GLY A 283 24.08 11.17 -20.54
C GLY A 283 24.33 12.34 -19.58
N LYS A 284 25.43 12.31 -18.82
CA LYS A 284 25.84 13.46 -18.00
C LYS A 284 26.12 14.66 -18.90
N GLY A 285 25.56 15.82 -18.56
CA GLY A 285 25.70 17.05 -19.35
C GLY A 285 24.73 17.17 -20.54
N SER A 286 23.82 16.23 -20.75
CA SER A 286 22.86 16.25 -21.88
C SER A 286 21.70 17.24 -21.75
N GLY A 287 21.76 18.21 -20.83
CA GLY A 287 20.72 19.24 -20.67
C GLY A 287 19.44 18.85 -19.92
N LYS A 288 19.30 17.63 -19.34
CA LYS A 288 18.09 17.21 -18.60
C LYS A 288 17.69 18.18 -17.48
N THR A 289 18.65 18.52 -16.61
CA THR A 289 18.42 19.47 -15.51
C THR A 289 18.10 20.86 -16.04
N ALA A 290 18.72 21.26 -17.15
CA ALA A 290 18.44 22.54 -17.80
C ALA A 290 16.98 22.60 -18.28
N LEU A 291 16.51 21.58 -19.00
CA LEU A 291 15.11 21.50 -19.46
C LEU A 291 14.13 21.63 -18.28
N LEU A 292 14.33 20.85 -17.21
CA LEU A 292 13.44 20.91 -16.05
C LEU A 292 13.48 22.26 -15.33
N ASP A 293 14.66 22.88 -15.21
CA ASP A 293 14.82 24.18 -14.57
C ASP A 293 14.21 25.31 -15.42
N LEU A 294 14.25 25.21 -16.76
CA LEU A 294 13.58 26.13 -17.69
C LEU A 294 12.06 26.08 -17.56
N ILE A 295 11.48 24.88 -17.48
CA ILE A 295 10.04 24.70 -17.23
C ILE A 295 9.67 25.28 -15.86
N ALA A 296 10.43 24.91 -14.83
CA ALA A 296 10.16 25.37 -13.46
C ALA A 296 10.21 26.91 -13.36
N ASN A 297 11.12 27.57 -14.08
CA ASN A 297 11.25 29.03 -14.12
C ASN A 297 10.02 29.75 -14.74
N CYS A 298 9.11 29.02 -15.37
CA CYS A 298 7.81 29.55 -15.81
C CYS A 298 6.78 29.63 -14.66
N PHE A 299 7.07 29.03 -13.50
CA PHE A 299 6.18 28.96 -12.34
C PHE A 299 6.78 29.65 -11.11
N GLU A 300 5.90 30.01 -10.16
CA GLU A 300 6.26 30.79 -8.98
C GLU A 300 7.45 30.20 -8.19
N ASP A 301 7.45 28.87 -7.99
CA ASP A 301 8.41 28.13 -7.15
C ASP A 301 9.87 28.35 -7.55
N ARG A 302 10.15 28.57 -8.84
CA ARG A 302 11.50 28.79 -9.36
C ARG A 302 11.71 30.18 -9.99
N CYS A 303 10.63 30.87 -10.36
CA CYS A 303 10.70 32.21 -10.95
C CYS A 303 11.02 33.31 -9.92
N LYS A 304 10.49 33.23 -8.69
CA LYS A 304 10.72 34.26 -7.67
C LYS A 304 12.12 34.10 -7.08
N ARG A 305 13.01 35.05 -7.40
CA ARG A 305 14.42 35.05 -7.01
C ARG A 305 14.71 35.91 -5.76
N ASN A 306 13.69 36.53 -5.17
CA ASN A 306 13.85 37.79 -4.41
C ASN A 306 13.72 37.73 -2.87
N ASP A 307 13.79 36.57 -2.22
CA ASP A 307 13.95 36.54 -0.75
C ASP A 307 15.13 35.64 -0.36
N ASP A 308 16.23 36.27 0.07
CA ASP A 308 17.46 35.70 0.61
C ASP A 308 18.05 34.49 -0.15
N LYS A 309 18.97 34.79 -1.09
CA LYS A 309 20.07 33.93 -1.57
C LYS A 309 19.94 32.43 -1.25
N ARG A 310 18.97 31.75 -1.85
CA ARG A 310 19.14 30.33 -2.16
C ARG A 310 19.90 30.28 -3.47
N GLU A 311 21.20 30.58 -3.42
CA GLU A 311 22.12 30.20 -4.50
C GLU A 311 22.03 28.68 -4.65
N ASP A 312 21.21 28.25 -5.60
CA ASP A 312 21.14 26.85 -5.97
C ASP A 312 22.22 26.64 -7.02
N LYS A 313 23.41 26.25 -6.56
CA LYS A 313 24.55 25.93 -7.45
C LYS A 313 24.19 24.90 -8.52
N ASN A 314 23.13 24.11 -8.31
CA ASN A 314 22.65 23.13 -9.28
C ASN A 314 21.66 23.71 -10.30
N SER A 315 21.09 24.91 -10.07
CA SER A 315 20.23 25.61 -11.03
C SER A 315 21.01 25.95 -12.30
N PHE A 316 20.46 25.57 -13.44
CA PHE A 316 20.95 25.99 -14.73
C PHE A 316 20.58 27.45 -15.00
N VAL A 317 19.34 27.86 -14.69
CA VAL A 317 18.84 29.22 -14.94
C VAL A 317 19.68 30.27 -14.19
N GLN A 318 19.93 30.08 -12.89
CA GLN A 318 20.74 31.03 -12.11
C GLN A 318 22.19 31.12 -12.61
N ARG A 319 22.77 30.03 -13.15
CA ARG A 319 24.15 30.03 -13.66
C ARG A 319 24.33 30.84 -14.94
N ILE A 320 23.27 30.99 -15.74
CA ILE A 320 23.34 31.66 -17.04
C ILE A 320 22.66 33.04 -17.02
N GLU A 321 21.93 33.37 -15.97
CA GLU A 321 21.18 34.62 -15.84
C GLU A 321 22.06 35.86 -16.03
N ASP A 322 23.26 35.88 -15.43
CA ASP A 322 24.21 36.99 -15.54
C ASP A 322 24.69 37.23 -16.99
N GLN A 323 24.61 36.22 -17.85
CA GLN A 323 24.97 36.31 -19.26
C GLN A 323 23.89 36.99 -20.10
N LYS A 324 22.69 37.20 -19.53
CA LYS A 324 21.50 37.76 -20.19
C LYS A 324 21.20 37.09 -21.53
N PRO A 325 21.03 35.76 -21.55
CA PRO A 325 20.74 35.04 -22.77
C PRO A 325 19.39 35.47 -23.33
N ASP A 326 19.28 35.53 -24.65
CA ASP A 326 18.02 35.82 -25.35
C ASP A 326 17.07 34.60 -25.36
N LEU A 327 17.18 33.70 -24.38
CA LEU A 327 16.44 32.44 -24.36
C LEU A 327 14.98 32.66 -23.99
N THR A 328 14.07 32.21 -24.87
CA THR A 328 12.62 32.26 -24.64
C THR A 328 12.05 30.86 -24.43
N VAL A 329 11.21 30.73 -23.40
CA VAL A 329 10.51 29.49 -23.08
C VAL A 329 9.01 29.75 -23.16
N GLU A 330 8.32 28.95 -23.97
CA GLU A 330 6.87 28.93 -24.08
C GLU A 330 6.35 27.58 -23.60
N ILE A 331 5.34 27.60 -22.74
CA ILE A 331 4.63 26.42 -22.24
C ILE A 331 3.17 26.46 -22.68
N SER A 332 2.67 25.30 -23.10
CA SER A 332 1.27 25.08 -23.47
C SER A 332 0.62 24.10 -22.52
N PHE A 333 -0.71 24.14 -22.43
CA PHE A 333 -1.50 23.32 -21.53
C PHE A 333 -2.50 22.45 -22.29
N ILE A 334 -3.09 21.45 -21.62
CA ILE A 334 -4.10 20.57 -22.23
C ILE A 334 -5.48 21.22 -22.37
N GLY A 335 -5.78 22.25 -21.58
CA GLY A 335 -7.05 22.96 -21.65
C GLY A 335 -7.12 23.83 -22.90
N GLU A 336 -8.14 23.61 -23.72
CA GLU A 336 -8.34 24.37 -24.98
C GLU A 336 -8.51 25.88 -24.75
N ASP A 337 -9.08 26.27 -23.60
CA ASP A 337 -9.30 27.67 -23.22
C ASP A 337 -8.13 28.27 -22.41
N VAL A 338 -7.02 27.55 -22.23
CA VAL A 338 -5.85 28.03 -21.48
C VAL A 338 -4.83 28.60 -22.46
N GLU A 339 -4.58 29.92 -22.38
CA GLU A 339 -3.56 30.58 -23.20
C GLU A 339 -2.16 30.04 -22.91
N ASN A 340 -1.34 29.96 -23.96
CA ASN A 340 0.09 29.65 -23.83
C ASN A 340 0.77 30.74 -23.00
N PHE A 341 1.71 30.33 -22.16
CA PHE A 341 2.53 31.25 -21.38
C PHE A 341 3.95 31.25 -21.94
N SER A 342 4.42 32.44 -22.34
CA SER A 342 5.77 32.63 -22.86
C SER A 342 6.48 33.72 -22.06
N LYS A 343 7.77 33.50 -21.81
CA LYS A 343 8.64 34.46 -21.14
C LYS A 343 10.08 34.35 -21.62
N GLN A 344 10.82 35.45 -21.52
CA GLN A 344 12.28 35.38 -21.56
C GLN A 344 12.83 34.85 -20.24
N LEU A 345 14.01 34.23 -20.27
CA LEU A 345 14.63 33.61 -19.10
C LEU A 345 14.78 34.57 -17.91
N THR A 346 15.14 35.82 -18.20
CA THR A 346 15.45 36.86 -17.21
C THR A 346 14.21 37.57 -16.66
N GLU A 347 13.04 37.39 -17.25
CA GLU A 347 11.81 38.00 -16.78
C GLU A 347 11.35 37.38 -15.45
N GLU A 348 10.95 38.21 -14.49
CA GLU A 348 10.38 37.77 -13.21
C GLU A 348 8.85 37.59 -13.26
N VAL A 349 8.32 37.27 -14.44
CA VAL A 349 6.91 36.93 -14.64
C VAL A 349 6.75 35.41 -14.62
N PHE A 350 5.67 34.91 -14.02
CA PHE A 350 5.34 33.49 -13.95
C PHE A 350 3.86 33.26 -14.24
N PHE A 351 3.54 32.03 -14.63
CA PHE A 351 2.17 31.61 -14.88
C PHE A 351 1.35 31.60 -13.57
N PRO A 352 0.29 32.42 -13.44
CA PRO A 352 -0.36 32.67 -12.15
C PRO A 352 -1.46 31.66 -11.79
N HIS A 353 -1.90 30.83 -12.74
CA HIS A 353 -3.09 29.99 -12.58
C HIS A 353 -2.80 28.56 -12.12
N SER A 354 -1.53 28.18 -11.99
CA SER A 354 -1.14 26.85 -11.53
C SER A 354 0.05 26.94 -10.58
N LYS A 355 0.02 26.13 -9.52
CA LYS A 355 1.14 25.94 -8.61
C LYS A 355 1.83 24.63 -8.94
N ILE A 356 3.13 24.70 -9.20
CA ILE A 356 3.96 23.53 -9.46
C ILE A 356 5.04 23.46 -8.41
N THR A 357 5.24 22.27 -7.85
CA THR A 357 6.35 21.97 -6.95
C THR A 357 7.52 21.45 -7.76
N TYR A 358 8.62 22.20 -7.82
CA TYR A 358 9.85 21.72 -8.44
C TYR A 358 10.76 21.06 -7.39
N LEU A 359 11.23 19.85 -7.69
CA LEU A 359 12.15 19.10 -6.83
C LEU A 359 13.50 18.95 -7.55
N PRO A 360 14.49 19.80 -7.25
CA PRO A 360 15.84 19.69 -7.82
C PRO A 360 16.49 18.35 -7.49
N GLN A 361 17.35 17.84 -8.38
CA GLN A 361 18.04 16.56 -8.18
C GLN A 361 18.82 16.49 -6.85
N GLY A 362 19.59 17.53 -6.49
CA GLY A 362 20.33 17.55 -5.24
C GLY A 362 19.44 17.55 -3.99
N LYS A 363 18.22 18.08 -4.08
CA LYS A 363 17.22 18.04 -3.01
C LYS A 363 16.65 16.64 -2.84
N ILE A 364 16.41 15.93 -3.95
CA ILE A 364 15.96 14.52 -3.90
C ILE A 364 17.02 13.67 -3.21
N GLU A 365 18.31 13.84 -3.54
CA GLU A 365 19.40 13.13 -2.86
C GLU A 365 19.43 13.42 -1.35
N GLU A 366 19.24 14.67 -0.95
CA GLU A 366 19.15 15.07 0.47
C GLU A 366 17.97 14.39 1.17
N TYR A 367 16.77 14.41 0.57
CA TYR A 367 15.58 13.80 1.16
C TYR A 367 15.67 12.27 1.18
N SER A 368 16.12 11.64 0.10
CA SER A 368 16.24 10.18 0.02
C SER A 368 17.30 9.62 0.99
N GLY A 369 18.33 10.39 1.32
CA GLY A 369 19.34 10.01 2.31
C GLY A 369 18.85 10.05 3.76
N ASP A 370 17.76 10.77 4.04
CA ASP A 370 17.21 10.97 5.39
C ASP A 370 15.69 10.73 5.41
N ARG A 371 15.31 9.54 5.91
CA ARG A 371 13.90 9.14 6.00
C ARG A 371 13.03 10.13 6.77
N ILE A 372 13.56 10.80 7.78
CA ILE A 372 12.81 11.76 8.60
C ILE A 372 12.54 13.00 7.76
N LYS A 373 13.56 13.56 7.10
CA LYS A 373 13.39 14.73 6.22
C LYS A 373 12.45 14.45 5.06
N LEU A 374 12.54 13.27 4.44
CA LEU A 374 11.61 12.87 3.37
C LEU A 374 10.17 12.81 3.89
N HIS A 375 9.96 12.19 5.04
CA HIS A 375 8.64 12.06 5.64
C HIS A 375 8.04 13.43 5.99
N GLU A 376 8.82 14.32 6.60
CA GLU A 376 8.38 15.69 6.90
C GLU A 376 8.08 16.49 5.62
N LYS A 377 8.86 16.33 4.55
CA LYS A 377 8.59 17.01 3.28
C LYS A 377 7.32 16.48 2.60
N ILE A 378 7.07 15.17 2.67
CA ILE A 378 5.83 14.57 2.16
C ILE A 378 4.62 15.14 2.93
N LYS A 379 4.70 15.22 4.27
CA LYS A 379 3.66 15.86 5.08
C LYS A 379 3.43 17.30 4.66
N GLU A 380 4.51 18.08 4.53
CA GLU A 380 4.44 19.48 4.11
C GLU A 380 3.69 19.61 2.77
N ILE A 381 4.05 18.80 1.77
CA ILE A 381 3.42 18.84 0.44
C ILE A 381 1.93 18.47 0.53
N ILE A 382 1.59 17.38 1.22
CA ILE A 382 0.20 16.91 1.34
C ILE A 382 -0.66 17.93 2.08
N PHE A 383 -0.17 18.44 3.22
CA PHE A 383 -0.93 19.36 4.09
C PHE A 383 -0.84 20.83 3.66
N SER A 384 -0.01 21.17 2.67
CA SER A 384 -0.02 22.48 2.01
C SER A 384 -1.10 22.61 0.93
N ASN A 385 -1.76 21.50 0.57
CA ASN A 385 -2.89 21.52 -0.34
C ASN A 385 -4.13 22.04 0.40
N LYS A 386 -4.75 23.11 -0.13
CA LYS A 386 -5.94 23.74 0.46
C LYS A 386 -7.08 22.76 0.69
N ASP A 387 -7.30 21.83 -0.25
CA ASP A 387 -8.40 20.86 -0.13
C ASP A 387 -8.22 19.94 1.09
N VAL A 388 -6.97 19.62 1.43
CA VAL A 388 -6.59 18.77 2.58
C VAL A 388 -6.58 19.57 3.88
N GLU A 389 -6.18 20.84 3.80
CA GLU A 389 -6.20 21.76 4.94
C GLU A 389 -7.64 22.05 5.38
N GLU A 390 -8.54 22.30 4.43
CA GLU A 390 -9.96 22.59 4.69
C GLU A 390 -10.75 21.34 5.13
N SER A 391 -10.32 20.14 4.76
CA SER A 391 -11.01 18.89 5.10
C SER A 391 -10.72 18.35 6.51
N GLY A 392 -9.77 18.93 7.24
CA GLY A 392 -9.41 18.50 8.60
C GLY A 392 -8.58 17.20 8.69
N TYR A 393 -8.16 16.62 7.55
CA TYR A 393 -7.37 15.38 7.54
C TYR A 393 -6.01 15.52 8.24
N LYS A 394 -5.47 16.75 8.28
CA LYS A 394 -4.23 17.04 9.01
C LYS A 394 -4.37 16.74 10.50
N GLU A 395 -5.44 17.20 11.13
CA GLU A 395 -5.69 17.00 12.56
C GLU A 395 -5.91 15.51 12.88
N GLU A 396 -6.65 14.80 12.03
CA GLU A 396 -6.88 13.35 12.18
C GLU A 396 -5.57 12.56 12.07
N PHE A 397 -4.74 12.90 11.07
CA PHE A 397 -3.42 12.27 10.90
C PHE A 397 -2.51 12.54 12.10
N GLU A 398 -2.44 13.77 12.59
CA GLU A 398 -1.62 14.12 13.76
C GLU A 398 -2.08 13.35 15.01
N LYS A 399 -3.40 13.25 15.23
CA LYS A 399 -3.98 12.48 16.33
C LYS A 399 -3.67 10.98 16.24
N LEU A 400 -3.79 10.38 15.05
CA LEU A 400 -3.41 8.98 14.84
C LEU A 400 -1.91 8.77 15.06
N SER A 401 -1.07 9.68 14.57
CA SER A 401 0.38 9.61 14.75
C SER A 401 0.78 9.71 16.23
N GLU A 402 0.13 10.58 17.00
CA GLU A 402 0.36 10.70 18.44
C GLU A 402 -0.16 9.48 19.22
N GLY A 403 -1.30 8.92 18.80
CA GLY A 403 -1.82 7.65 19.32
C GLY A 403 -0.82 6.50 19.12
N ILE A 404 -0.25 6.36 17.92
CA ILE A 404 0.78 5.36 17.63
C ILE A 404 2.00 5.54 18.54
N LYS A 405 2.50 6.77 18.69
CA LYS A 405 3.65 7.05 19.58
C LYS A 405 3.36 6.70 21.04
N THR A 406 2.13 6.92 21.49
CA THR A 406 1.70 6.54 22.84
C THR A 406 1.72 5.03 23.02
N ILE A 407 1.14 4.29 22.07
CA ILE A 407 1.15 2.81 22.08
C ILE A 407 2.59 2.27 22.02
N GLU A 408 3.46 2.83 21.18
CA GLU A 408 4.88 2.44 21.11
C GLU A 408 5.63 2.69 22.43
N LYS A 409 5.23 3.71 23.18
CA LYS A 409 5.77 3.97 24.51
C LYS A 409 5.25 2.96 25.52
N GLU A 410 3.94 2.69 25.54
CA GLU A 410 3.33 1.67 26.40
C GLU A 410 3.96 0.29 26.17
N ILE A 411 4.16 -0.12 24.91
CA ILE A 411 4.84 -1.37 24.57
C ILE A 411 6.28 -1.39 25.12
N ARG A 412 7.01 -0.28 25.01
CA ARG A 412 8.37 -0.20 25.58
C ARG A 412 8.37 -0.29 27.09
N ASP A 413 7.43 0.39 27.75
CA ASP A 413 7.31 0.40 29.20
C ASP A 413 6.95 -1.01 29.72
N VAL A 414 5.97 -1.68 29.09
CA VAL A 414 5.58 -3.06 29.40
C VAL A 414 6.74 -4.03 29.15
N ASN A 415 7.46 -3.93 28.03
CA ASN A 415 8.61 -4.78 27.78
C ASN A 415 9.73 -4.57 28.81
N SER A 416 9.91 -3.34 29.29
CA SER A 416 10.88 -3.04 30.35
C SER A 416 10.44 -3.65 31.68
N GLU A 417 9.15 -3.59 32.00
CA GLU A 417 8.57 -4.23 33.18
C GLU A 417 8.69 -5.76 33.12
N ILE A 418 8.38 -6.38 31.98
CA ILE A 418 8.58 -7.82 31.74
C ILE A 418 10.03 -8.18 32.00
N HIS A 419 10.98 -7.44 31.43
CA HIS A 419 12.40 -7.70 31.62
C HIS A 419 12.80 -7.62 33.11
N ASN A 420 12.33 -6.61 33.84
CA ASN A 420 12.61 -6.49 35.27
C ASN A 420 12.00 -7.65 36.08
N LEU A 421 10.76 -8.05 35.78
CA LEU A 421 10.12 -9.19 36.44
C LEU A 421 10.83 -10.50 36.12
N GLU A 422 11.33 -10.70 34.91
CA GLU A 422 12.14 -11.86 34.54
C GLU A 422 13.47 -11.89 35.32
N GLU A 423 14.10 -10.73 35.54
CA GLU A 423 15.31 -10.61 36.38
C GLU A 423 15.02 -10.96 37.85
N GLU A 424 13.91 -10.48 38.41
CA GLU A 424 13.50 -10.76 39.80
C GLU A 424 13.02 -12.21 40.01
N THR A 425 12.49 -12.86 38.97
CA THR A 425 12.00 -14.24 39.01
C THR A 425 13.00 -15.27 38.48
N ARG A 426 14.28 -14.89 38.36
CA ARG A 426 15.35 -15.84 38.05
C ARG A 426 15.32 -17.03 39.01
N SER A 427 15.48 -18.24 38.45
CA SER A 427 15.38 -19.51 39.18
C SER A 427 16.33 -19.60 40.38
N GLU A 428 17.46 -18.90 40.33
CA GLU A 428 18.44 -18.76 41.40
C GLU A 428 17.86 -18.05 42.64
N ILE A 429 17.13 -16.95 42.43
CA ILE A 429 16.48 -16.17 43.51
C ILE A 429 15.35 -16.99 44.14
N ILE A 430 14.55 -17.66 43.30
CA ILE A 430 13.47 -18.55 43.76
C ILE A 430 14.05 -19.68 44.62
N SER A 431 15.12 -20.33 44.16
CA SER A 431 15.79 -21.40 44.91
C SER A 431 16.35 -20.91 46.24
N GLU A 432 16.92 -19.70 46.29
CA GLU A 432 17.40 -19.09 47.53
C GLU A 432 16.26 -18.81 48.52
N LEU A 433 15.13 -18.28 48.05
CA LEU A 433 13.95 -18.00 48.88
C LEU A 433 13.28 -19.28 49.38
N GLU A 434 13.20 -20.32 48.56
CA GLU A 434 12.72 -21.65 48.97
C GLU A 434 13.63 -22.26 50.05
N GLY A 435 14.95 -22.12 49.90
CA GLY A 435 15.92 -22.53 50.92
C GLY A 435 15.71 -21.79 52.25
N LYS A 436 15.54 -20.46 52.21
CA LYS A 436 15.24 -19.64 53.39
C LYS A 436 13.91 -20.03 54.05
N LYS A 437 12.87 -20.30 53.26
CA LYS A 437 11.57 -20.78 53.75
C LYS A 437 11.71 -22.12 54.46
N SER A 438 12.40 -23.08 53.84
CA SER A 438 12.65 -24.40 54.44
C SER A 438 13.42 -24.30 55.77
N LEU A 439 14.41 -23.41 55.85
CA LEU A 439 15.13 -23.15 57.11
C LEU A 439 14.20 -22.60 58.20
N LYS A 440 13.36 -21.61 57.88
CA LYS A 440 12.41 -21.01 58.83
C LYS A 440 11.32 -21.98 59.27
N GLU A 441 10.83 -22.84 58.38
CA GLU A 441 9.90 -23.92 58.74
C GLU A 441 10.55 -24.94 59.70
N GLY A 442 11.84 -25.24 59.48
CA GLY A 442 12.64 -26.05 60.41
C GLY A 442 12.77 -25.41 61.79
N GLU A 443 13.10 -24.12 61.86
CA GLU A 443 13.17 -23.35 63.12
C GLU A 443 11.82 -23.31 63.84
N LEU A 444 10.71 -23.16 63.10
CA LEU A 444 9.37 -23.16 63.67
C LEU A 444 9.05 -24.51 64.32
N LYS A 445 9.30 -25.62 63.62
CA LYS A 445 9.11 -26.98 64.16
C LYS A 445 9.95 -27.22 65.42
N ASP A 446 11.20 -26.75 65.45
CA ASP A 446 12.06 -26.85 66.63
C ASP A 446 11.50 -26.05 67.82
N LYS A 447 11.02 -24.83 67.58
CA LYS A 447 10.37 -24.00 68.62
C LYS A 447 9.07 -24.62 69.12
N GLU A 448 8.25 -25.20 68.24
CA GLU A 448 7.02 -25.91 68.61
C GLU A 448 7.32 -27.14 69.49
N ALA A 449 8.36 -27.91 69.15
CA ALA A 449 8.81 -29.04 69.95
C ALA A 449 9.30 -28.60 71.34
N LYS A 450 10.09 -27.52 71.42
CA LYS A 450 10.54 -26.92 72.69
C LYS A 450 9.37 -26.42 73.54
N LEU A 451 8.36 -25.82 72.92
CA LEU A 451 7.15 -25.36 73.61
C LEU A 451 6.36 -26.53 74.22
N GLN A 452 6.22 -27.64 73.47
CA GLN A 452 5.58 -28.85 73.98
C GLN A 452 6.34 -29.46 75.17
N GLU A 453 7.67 -29.44 75.15
CA GLU A 453 8.49 -29.94 76.25
C GLU A 453 8.35 -29.07 77.51
N LEU A 454 8.29 -27.74 77.35
CA LEU A 454 8.04 -26.80 78.44
C LEU A 454 6.66 -27.01 79.08
N LEU A 455 5.62 -27.22 78.27
CA LEU A 455 4.27 -27.50 78.77
C LEU A 455 4.20 -28.78 79.61
N LYS A 456 4.96 -29.82 79.25
CA LYS A 456 5.10 -31.04 80.08
C LYS A 456 5.74 -30.76 81.43
N LYS A 457 6.78 -29.91 81.49
CA LYS A 457 7.48 -29.56 82.75
C LYS A 457 6.62 -28.70 83.69
N ILE A 458 5.68 -27.92 83.16
CA ILE A 458 4.80 -27.04 83.95
C ILE A 458 3.65 -27.80 84.65
N GLY A 459 3.27 -28.98 84.16
CA GLY A 459 2.20 -29.81 84.74
C GLY A 459 2.46 -30.26 86.18
N ASP A 460 3.68 -30.67 86.53
CA ASP A 460 4.04 -31.20 87.86
C ASP A 460 4.22 -30.13 88.94
N SER A 461 4.24 -28.84 88.58
CA SER A 461 4.57 -27.75 89.51
C SER A 461 3.36 -27.02 90.10
N LYS A 462 2.12 -27.36 89.70
CA LYS A 462 0.90 -26.65 90.15
C LYS A 462 0.48 -26.97 91.59
N GLU A 463 0.59 -28.22 92.04
CA GLU A 463 0.17 -28.60 93.40
C GLU A 463 1.02 -27.94 94.49
N LYS A 464 2.31 -27.76 94.25
CA LYS A 464 3.24 -27.17 95.23
C LYS A 464 3.10 -25.66 95.39
N VAL A 465 2.53 -24.98 94.38
CA VAL A 465 2.31 -23.52 94.38
C VAL A 465 1.04 -23.13 95.15
N GLU A 466 0.03 -24.01 95.21
CA GLU A 466 -1.22 -23.75 95.94
C GLU A 466 -1.07 -23.90 97.47
N GLU A 467 -0.24 -24.81 97.96
CA GLU A 467 0.06 -24.93 99.40
C GLU A 467 0.81 -23.71 99.93
N LEU A 468 1.85 -23.25 99.22
CA LEU A 468 2.66 -22.10 99.64
C LEU A 468 1.87 -20.79 99.69
N LYS A 469 0.88 -20.60 98.81
CA LYS A 469 -0.01 -19.42 98.84
C LYS A 469 -0.88 -19.35 100.10
N LYS A 470 -1.41 -20.48 100.56
CA LYS A 470 -2.22 -20.52 101.80
C LYS A 470 -1.37 -20.20 103.03
N GLU A 471 -0.10 -20.58 103.02
CA GLU A 471 0.83 -20.27 104.11
C GLU A 471 1.22 -18.78 104.13
N GLU A 472 1.42 -18.17 102.96
CA GLU A 472 1.71 -16.73 102.83
C GLU A 472 0.56 -15.85 103.37
N ASP A 473 -0.69 -16.17 103.04
CA ASP A 473 -1.87 -15.39 103.47
C ASP A 473 -2.05 -15.43 105.00
N SER A 474 -1.77 -16.58 105.64
CA SER A 474 -1.78 -16.74 107.10
C SER A 474 -0.74 -15.87 107.79
N LEU A 475 0.47 -15.81 107.24
CA LEU A 475 1.56 -15.00 107.78
C LEU A 475 1.30 -13.49 107.63
N ARG A 476 0.71 -13.06 106.50
CA ARG A 476 0.31 -11.65 106.29
C ARG A 476 -0.72 -11.18 107.31
N SER A 477 -1.71 -12.02 107.63
CA SER A 477 -2.73 -11.70 108.64
C SER A 477 -2.13 -11.49 110.04
N LYS A 478 -1.20 -12.37 110.45
CA LYS A 478 -0.47 -12.21 111.73
C LYS A 478 0.41 -10.95 111.77
N HIS A 479 1.05 -10.60 110.65
CA HIS A 479 1.87 -9.40 110.57
C HIS A 479 1.05 -8.11 110.74
N SER A 480 -0.13 -8.04 110.12
CA SER A 480 -1.07 -6.92 110.27
C SER A 480 -1.50 -6.70 111.74
N GLN A 481 -1.80 -7.79 112.46
CA GLN A 481 -2.18 -7.71 113.88
C GLN A 481 -1.02 -7.20 114.76
N LEU A 482 0.22 -7.60 114.47
CA LEU A 482 1.40 -7.11 115.18
C LEU A 482 1.68 -5.62 114.94
N GLU A 483 1.48 -5.14 113.72
CA GLU A 483 1.58 -3.70 113.37
C GLU A 483 0.60 -2.85 114.17
N ILE A 484 -0.66 -3.29 114.28
CA ILE A 484 -1.69 -2.60 115.09
C ILE A 484 -1.30 -2.56 116.57
N MET A 485 -0.84 -3.69 117.13
CA MET A 485 -0.35 -3.74 118.52
C MET A 485 0.84 -2.81 118.76
N LYS A 486 1.79 -2.77 117.83
CA LYS A 486 2.97 -1.91 117.92
C LYS A 486 2.59 -0.43 117.95
N ASN A 487 1.71 0.01 117.05
CA ASN A 487 1.24 1.40 117.00
C ASN A 487 0.47 1.80 118.27
N THR A 488 -0.31 0.88 118.83
CA THR A 488 -1.02 1.10 120.11
C THR A 488 -0.03 1.30 121.26
N LEU A 489 1.03 0.50 121.31
CA LEU A 489 2.11 0.60 122.30
C LEU A 489 2.87 1.93 122.18
N THR A 490 3.16 2.39 120.96
CA THR A 490 3.83 3.67 120.74
C THR A 490 2.96 4.85 121.19
N SER A 491 1.64 4.80 120.96
CA SER A 491 0.70 5.80 121.46
C SER A 491 0.65 5.85 122.99
N LEU A 492 0.65 4.69 123.66
CA LEU A 492 0.70 4.62 125.13
C LEU A 492 2.00 5.20 125.69
N GLN A 493 3.12 4.94 125.01
CA GLN A 493 4.43 5.44 125.42
C GLN A 493 4.52 6.98 125.30
N ASN A 494 3.91 7.57 124.27
CA ASN A 494 3.82 9.02 124.15
C ASN A 494 2.98 9.66 125.26
N LYS A 495 1.86 9.03 125.66
CA LYS A 495 1.04 9.52 126.78
C LYS A 495 1.78 9.47 128.14
N ILE A 496 2.63 8.47 128.34
CA ILE A 496 3.48 8.39 129.54
C ILE A 496 4.50 9.53 129.57
N ASN A 497 5.09 9.88 128.42
CA ASN A 497 6.03 11.00 128.33
C ASN A 497 5.36 12.36 128.63
N GLU A 498 4.12 12.58 128.17
CA GLU A 498 3.35 13.79 128.53
C GLU A 498 3.11 13.89 130.05
N LEU A 499 2.82 12.78 130.73
CA LEU A 499 2.67 12.76 132.20
C LEU A 499 3.97 13.11 132.93
N LEU A 500 5.12 12.65 132.43
CA LEU A 500 6.42 13.00 133.00
C LEU A 500 6.73 14.50 132.86
N GLU A 501 6.29 15.13 131.76
CA GLU A 501 6.46 16.57 131.53
C GLU A 501 5.54 17.42 132.44
N ILE A 502 4.35 16.92 132.79
CA ILE A 502 3.51 17.54 133.81
C ILE A 502 4.21 17.49 135.18
N ASN A 503 4.84 16.38 135.53
CA ASN A 503 5.56 16.25 136.79
C ASN A 503 6.80 17.14 136.88
N SER A 504 7.51 17.39 135.77
CA SER A 504 8.61 18.36 135.78
C SER A 504 8.10 19.78 136.08
N ARG A 505 6.96 20.17 135.49
CA ARG A 505 6.31 21.46 135.76
C ARG A 505 5.81 21.59 137.20
N ILE A 506 5.24 20.53 137.79
CA ILE A 506 4.85 20.54 139.21
C ILE A 506 6.10 20.77 140.09
N ASN A 507 7.22 20.12 139.76
CA ASN A 507 8.47 20.32 140.50
C ASN A 507 9.05 21.73 140.35
N GLU A 508 8.96 22.35 139.17
CA GLU A 508 9.33 23.77 138.98
C GLU A 508 8.47 24.71 139.83
N ILE A 509 7.15 24.49 139.87
CA ILE A 509 6.24 25.28 140.70
C ILE A 509 6.57 25.11 142.20
N ASN A 510 6.85 23.89 142.66
CA ASN A 510 7.27 23.66 144.04
C ASN A 510 8.58 24.35 144.39
N SER A 511 9.55 24.39 143.47
CA SER A 511 10.82 25.11 143.60
C SER A 511 10.60 26.64 143.72
N ASP A 512 9.69 27.19 142.93
CA ASP A 512 9.37 28.62 143.01
C ASP A 512 8.57 28.99 144.26
N LEU A 513 7.68 28.11 144.73
CA LEU A 513 6.97 28.28 146.01
C LEU A 513 7.94 28.25 147.21
N THR A 514 8.98 27.41 147.17
CA THR A 514 10.00 27.37 148.23
C THR A 514 10.87 28.63 148.29
N LYS A 515 11.14 29.30 147.15
CA LYS A 515 11.85 30.59 147.15
C LYS A 515 11.04 31.74 147.75
N LEU A 516 9.71 31.62 147.82
CA LEU A 516 8.80 32.65 148.32
C LEU A 516 8.42 32.47 149.81
N ASP A 517 8.99 31.47 150.49
CA ASP A 517 8.75 31.13 151.91
C ASP A 517 7.26 30.84 152.23
N ILE A 518 6.52 30.33 151.23
CA ILE A 518 5.10 29.96 151.36
C ILE A 518 5.02 28.45 151.66
N PRO A 519 4.42 28.02 152.79
CA PRO A 519 4.40 26.61 153.18
C PRO A 519 3.24 25.86 152.48
N VAL A 520 3.39 25.55 151.19
CA VAL A 520 2.54 24.60 150.44
C VAL A 520 3.42 23.80 149.47
N ASN A 521 3.26 22.47 149.45
CA ASN A 521 3.98 21.56 148.56
C ASN A 521 2.97 20.71 147.78
N ILE A 522 2.95 20.82 146.44
CA ILE A 522 2.02 20.10 145.56
C ILE A 522 2.65 18.75 145.20
N LEU A 523 1.98 17.63 145.49
CA LEU A 523 2.51 16.32 145.16
C LEU A 523 2.59 16.11 143.63
N PRO A 524 3.66 15.47 143.12
CA PRO A 524 3.77 15.07 141.72
C PRO A 524 2.87 13.88 141.38
#